data_AF-A0A412NCX6-F1
#
_entry.id   AF-A0A412NCX6-F1
#
_cell.length_a   1.000
_cell.length_b   1.000
_cell.length_c   1.000
_cell.angle_alpha   90.00
_cell.angle_beta   90.00
_cell.angle_gamma   90.00
#
_symmetry.space_group_name_H-M   'P 1'
#
loop_
_entity.id
_entity.type
_entity.pdbx_description
1 polymer ?
#
loop_
_entity_poly.entity_id
_entity_poly.type
_entity_poly.pdbx_seq_one_letter_code
_entity_poly.pdbx_strand_id
1 'polypeptide(L)'
;MKKMLKRLCTGFLALATVVTALPTIPVHAESKQYWTESKERVGIVEKVMNDGSIGSTFNEGHLTVEGEDAYCIDINTDFKNGYKTRADASTRMSADQISDVALSIEYVKQYTDSHSGISKNHAYLLRQLVIWQRLSVHLGWQCDNVRASYNEIPKATQDEVFAGARAFVKENKGRYECGGYIYSGEGQELGQFWAKLNVGNAKLQKTSSNTSITDGNGNYSVAGATYGVFSDKDCTKQLATLTTDENGNTDVAEVTAGTVYIKELSAPAGYKVDKTVYPLTIKAGETATLKVSDTPKVTDTLIELFKIDMETQKDNPQGNASLEGAEFTWKYYAGFYNKDNLPAEATRTWVT
;
A
#
# COMPACT_ATOMS: atom_id res chain seq x y z
N MET A 1 50.96 -14.21 83.15
CA MET A 1 50.69 -15.57 83.68
C MET A 1 49.18 -15.84 83.70
N LYS A 2 48.77 -17.07 84.04
CA LYS A 2 47.40 -17.55 84.40
C LYS A 2 46.52 -16.53 85.16
N LYS A 3 45.17 -16.59 85.18
CA LYS A 3 44.10 -17.18 84.32
C LYS A 3 42.75 -17.03 85.08
N MET A 4 41.61 -16.81 84.38
CA MET A 4 40.23 -17.15 84.83
C MET A 4 39.69 -16.30 86.03
N LEU A 5 38.40 -16.20 86.38
CA LEU A 5 37.10 -16.86 86.06
C LEU A 5 35.96 -15.81 86.42
N LYS A 6 34.62 -15.89 86.23
CA LYS A 6 33.62 -16.90 85.79
C LYS A 6 32.28 -16.21 85.35
N ARG A 7 31.53 -16.85 84.44
CA ARG A 7 30.05 -16.98 84.20
C ARG A 7 29.01 -16.36 85.19
N LEU A 8 27.69 -16.18 84.95
CA LEU A 8 26.64 -16.30 83.87
C LEU A 8 25.30 -15.67 84.45
N CYS A 9 24.11 -15.50 83.83
CA CYS A 9 23.60 -15.46 82.44
C CYS A 9 22.18 -14.81 82.38
N THR A 10 21.94 -13.83 81.49
CA THR A 10 20.62 -13.44 80.91
C THR A 10 20.89 -12.39 79.82
N GLY A 11 20.11 -12.24 78.74
CA GLY A 11 19.01 -13.03 78.19
C GLY A 11 18.77 -12.59 76.72
N PHE A 12 18.25 -13.47 75.86
CA PHE A 12 18.21 -13.22 74.40
C PHE A 12 17.11 -12.25 73.95
N LEU A 13 17.43 -11.41 72.97
CA LEU A 13 16.59 -11.20 71.79
C LEU A 13 17.48 -10.91 70.56
N ALA A 14 17.40 -11.75 69.53
CA ALA A 14 18.21 -11.63 68.31
C ALA A 14 17.31 -11.75 67.08
N LEU A 15 17.24 -10.68 66.29
CA LEU A 15 16.42 -10.63 65.06
C LEU A 15 17.25 -11.15 63.88
N ALA A 16 16.89 -12.33 63.35
CA ALA A 16 17.62 -12.95 62.24
C ALA A 16 17.19 -12.37 60.89
N THR A 17 17.90 -11.36 60.38
CA THR A 17 17.77 -10.88 59.01
C THR A 17 18.38 -11.88 58.03
N VAL A 18 17.58 -12.83 57.52
CA VAL A 18 18.00 -13.75 56.47
C VAL A 18 18.07 -13.00 55.14
N VAL A 19 19.28 -12.59 54.74
CA VAL A 19 19.52 -12.07 53.39
C VAL A 19 19.57 -13.25 52.44
N THR A 20 18.44 -13.57 51.82
CA THR A 20 18.40 -14.49 50.67
C THR A 20 19.04 -13.80 49.47
N ALA A 21 20.34 -13.99 49.28
CA ALA A 21 21.01 -13.67 48.03
C ALA A 21 20.43 -14.58 46.94
N LEU A 22 19.42 -14.09 46.23
CA LEU A 22 18.95 -14.73 44.99
C LEU A 22 20.15 -14.78 44.03
N PRO A 23 20.47 -15.93 43.43
CA PRO A 23 21.43 -15.96 42.35
C PRO A 23 20.82 -15.16 41.19
N THR A 24 21.37 -13.98 40.93
CA THR A 24 21.11 -13.24 39.70
C THR A 24 21.74 -14.04 38.56
N ILE A 25 20.99 -15.03 38.04
CA ILE A 25 21.29 -15.66 36.77
C ILE A 25 21.39 -14.52 35.76
N PRO A 26 22.56 -14.26 35.15
CA PRO A 26 22.61 -13.31 34.05
C PRO A 26 21.72 -13.89 32.97
N VAL A 27 20.64 -13.18 32.62
CA VAL A 27 19.88 -13.47 31.41
C VAL A 27 20.74 -13.04 30.24
N HIS A 28 21.73 -13.88 29.93
CA HIS A 28 22.25 -13.97 28.59
C HIS A 28 21.07 -14.37 27.71
N ALA A 29 20.43 -13.36 27.13
CA ALA A 29 19.72 -13.56 25.88
C ALA A 29 20.78 -14.04 24.89
N GLU A 30 20.86 -15.37 24.73
CA GLU A 30 21.78 -16.01 23.80
C GLU A 30 21.49 -15.45 22.42
N SER A 31 22.36 -14.56 21.96
CA SER A 31 22.15 -13.79 20.74
C SER A 31 22.19 -14.76 19.56
N LYS A 32 21.02 -15.20 19.11
CA LYS A 32 20.87 -16.30 18.15
C LYS A 32 21.89 -16.14 17.02
N GLN A 33 22.79 -17.10 16.94
CA GLN A 33 23.82 -17.15 15.93
C GLN A 33 23.27 -17.79 14.66
N TYR A 34 23.85 -17.38 13.53
CA TYR A 34 23.51 -17.83 12.20
C TYR A 34 24.79 -18.22 11.48
N TRP A 35 24.82 -19.39 10.82
CA TRP A 35 25.95 -19.82 10.01
C TRP A 35 26.02 -18.99 8.73
N THR A 36 27.22 -18.53 8.40
CA THR A 36 27.50 -17.73 7.21
C THR A 36 28.67 -18.31 6.43
N GLU A 37 28.55 -18.37 5.10
CA GLU A 37 29.55 -19.00 4.25
C GLU A 37 29.60 -18.41 2.83
N SER A 38 30.78 -18.46 2.21
CA SER A 38 31.00 -18.23 0.78
C SER A 38 31.10 -19.58 0.08
N LYS A 39 30.14 -19.91 -0.80
CA LYS A 39 30.03 -21.24 -1.41
C LYS A 39 30.93 -21.44 -2.63
N GLU A 40 30.85 -20.54 -3.60
CA GLU A 40 31.62 -20.59 -4.85
C GLU A 40 31.95 -19.18 -5.36
N ARG A 41 32.87 -19.05 -6.32
CA ARG A 41 33.17 -17.76 -6.97
C ARG A 41 32.03 -17.39 -7.93
N VAL A 42 31.49 -16.17 -7.77
CA VAL A 42 30.44 -15.62 -8.67
C VAL A 42 30.98 -14.73 -9.77
N GLY A 43 32.19 -14.19 -9.62
CA GLY A 43 32.91 -13.47 -10.66
C GLY A 43 34.04 -12.59 -10.12
N ILE A 44 34.65 -11.79 -10.98
CA ILE A 44 35.70 -10.81 -10.66
C ILE A 44 35.09 -9.40 -10.50
N VAL A 45 35.42 -8.74 -9.39
CA VAL A 45 35.06 -7.35 -9.09
C VAL A 45 36.27 -6.43 -9.33
N GLU A 46 36.00 -5.22 -9.83
CA GLU A 46 36.95 -4.13 -10.00
C GLU A 46 36.54 -2.95 -9.10
N LYS A 47 37.37 -2.60 -8.12
CA LYS A 47 37.18 -1.40 -7.29
C LYS A 47 37.70 -0.19 -8.06
N VAL A 48 36.80 0.46 -8.81
CA VAL A 48 37.11 1.64 -9.62
C VAL A 48 37.10 2.89 -8.75
N MET A 49 38.18 3.66 -8.82
CA MET A 49 38.41 4.91 -8.11
C MET A 49 37.72 6.10 -8.82
N ASN A 50 37.61 7.24 -8.15
CA ASN A 50 36.93 8.43 -8.69
C ASN A 50 37.61 9.09 -9.89
N ASP A 51 38.86 8.73 -10.21
CA ASP A 51 39.56 9.13 -11.44
C ASP A 51 39.36 8.13 -12.61
N GLY A 52 38.60 7.06 -12.40
CA GLY A 52 38.37 5.99 -13.37
C GLY A 52 39.43 4.88 -13.39
N SER A 53 40.48 4.98 -12.58
CA SER A 53 41.48 3.91 -12.41
C SER A 53 40.92 2.71 -11.64
N ILE A 54 41.48 1.52 -11.85
CA ILE A 54 41.15 0.34 -11.04
C ILE A 54 42.14 0.30 -9.87
N GLY A 55 41.66 0.57 -8.66
CA GLY A 55 42.48 0.56 -7.44
C GLY A 55 42.79 -0.85 -6.95
N SER A 56 41.85 -1.79 -7.12
CA SER A 56 42.06 -3.22 -6.86
C SER A 56 41.10 -4.10 -7.66
N THR A 57 41.45 -5.38 -7.82
CA THR A 57 40.55 -6.42 -8.31
C THR A 57 40.53 -7.59 -7.33
N PHE A 58 39.38 -8.26 -7.20
CA PHE A 58 39.20 -9.42 -6.33
C PHE A 58 38.13 -10.37 -6.87
N ASN A 59 38.08 -11.59 -6.34
CA ASN A 59 37.01 -12.55 -6.65
C ASN A 59 35.90 -12.40 -5.61
N GLU A 60 34.66 -12.24 -6.06
CA GLU A 60 33.49 -12.25 -5.18
C GLU A 60 32.94 -13.68 -5.03
N GLY A 61 32.39 -13.99 -3.86
CA GLY A 61 31.81 -15.28 -3.52
C GLY A 61 30.28 -15.25 -3.48
N HIS A 62 29.64 -16.41 -3.62
CA HIS A 62 28.22 -16.54 -3.28
C HIS A 62 28.09 -16.62 -1.76
N LEU A 63 27.88 -15.45 -1.14
CA LEU A 63 27.71 -15.31 0.31
C LEU A 63 26.27 -15.72 0.67
N THR A 64 26.15 -16.52 1.74
CA THR A 64 24.85 -16.98 2.23
C THR A 64 24.78 -16.98 3.75
N VAL A 65 23.56 -16.88 4.27
CA VAL A 65 23.22 -17.02 5.70
C VAL A 65 22.15 -18.09 5.82
N GLU A 66 22.40 -19.14 6.62
CA GLU A 66 21.52 -20.33 6.70
C GLU A 66 21.18 -20.95 5.32
N GLY A 67 22.07 -20.75 4.35
CA GLY A 67 21.93 -21.22 2.97
C GLY A 67 21.27 -20.25 1.98
N GLU A 68 20.55 -19.24 2.46
CA GLU A 68 19.87 -18.19 1.67
C GLU A 68 20.82 -17.07 1.23
N ASP A 69 20.53 -16.41 0.10
CA ASP A 69 21.29 -15.26 -0.41
C ASP A 69 21.52 -14.19 0.67
N ALA A 70 22.77 -13.76 0.83
CA ALA A 70 23.17 -12.64 1.66
C ALA A 70 24.30 -11.87 0.96
N TYR A 71 24.58 -10.65 1.39
CA TYR A 71 25.46 -9.74 0.66
C TYR A 71 26.46 -9.05 1.57
N CYS A 72 27.68 -8.83 1.09
CA CYS A 72 28.67 -7.97 1.72
C CYS A 72 28.12 -6.56 1.97
N ILE A 73 28.26 -6.08 3.22
CA ILE A 73 27.98 -4.69 3.62
C ILE A 73 29.21 -3.98 4.21
N ASP A 74 30.41 -4.46 3.89
CA ASP A 74 31.67 -3.68 3.99
C ASP A 74 32.69 -4.24 2.98
N ILE A 75 32.86 -3.54 1.85
CA ILE A 75 33.78 -3.93 0.76
C ILE A 75 35.27 -3.89 1.16
N ASN A 76 35.61 -3.44 2.38
CA ASN A 76 36.99 -3.20 2.81
C ASN A 76 37.51 -4.25 3.80
N THR A 77 36.69 -5.24 4.18
CA THR A 77 37.05 -6.31 5.12
C THR A 77 36.88 -7.67 4.44
N ASP A 78 37.88 -8.56 4.56
CA ASP A 78 37.79 -9.93 4.01
C ASP A 78 36.69 -10.76 4.69
N PHE A 79 35.93 -11.52 3.90
CA PHE A 79 34.94 -12.46 4.42
C PHE A 79 35.56 -13.70 5.07
N LYS A 80 34.92 -14.21 6.12
CA LYS A 80 35.25 -15.47 6.78
C LYS A 80 33.99 -16.28 7.02
N ASN A 81 34.00 -17.55 6.63
CA ASN A 81 32.96 -18.51 7.00
C ASN A 81 32.91 -18.63 8.53
N GLY A 82 31.72 -18.63 9.11
CA GLY A 82 31.55 -18.71 10.56
C GLY A 82 30.17 -18.26 11.06
N TYR A 83 29.98 -18.35 12.36
CA TYR A 83 28.78 -17.88 13.03
C TYR A 83 28.79 -16.35 13.22
N LYS A 84 27.69 -15.70 12.86
CA LYS A 84 27.45 -14.25 13.05
C LYS A 84 26.19 -14.03 13.87
N THR A 85 26.15 -12.95 14.65
CA THR A 85 24.96 -12.51 15.40
C THR A 85 24.10 -11.60 14.52
N ARG A 86 22.77 -11.72 14.64
CA ARG A 86 21.82 -10.97 13.79
C ARG A 86 21.19 -9.80 14.52
N ALA A 87 21.25 -8.61 13.92
CA ALA A 87 20.48 -7.43 14.28
C ALA A 87 19.49 -7.06 13.17
N ASP A 88 18.45 -6.29 13.50
CA ASP A 88 17.60 -5.63 12.50
C ASP A 88 18.38 -4.46 11.86
N ALA A 89 18.25 -4.26 10.55
CA ALA A 89 18.99 -3.20 9.85
C ALA A 89 18.68 -1.79 10.38
N SER A 90 17.47 -1.55 10.91
CA SER A 90 17.08 -0.28 11.52
C SER A 90 17.90 0.11 12.76
N THR A 91 18.66 -0.83 13.35
CA THR A 91 19.60 -0.54 14.44
C THR A 91 20.85 0.23 13.98
N ARG A 92 21.13 0.26 12.67
CA ARG A 92 22.35 0.83 12.08
C ARG A 92 22.14 1.65 10.81
N MET A 93 20.99 1.51 10.14
CA MET A 93 20.65 2.18 8.89
C MET A 93 19.31 2.91 9.02
N SER A 94 19.17 4.06 8.36
CA SER A 94 17.90 4.79 8.29
C SER A 94 16.89 4.08 7.37
N ALA A 95 15.60 4.38 7.53
CA ALA A 95 14.56 3.83 6.66
C ALA A 95 14.79 4.14 5.17
N ASP A 96 15.33 5.33 4.86
CA ASP A 96 15.70 5.71 3.48
C ASP A 96 16.89 4.88 2.97
N GLN A 97 17.89 4.58 3.80
CA GLN A 97 19.03 3.73 3.44
C GLN A 97 18.60 2.28 3.19
N ILE A 98 17.73 1.75 4.06
CA ILE A 98 17.18 0.39 3.93
C ILE A 98 16.33 0.28 2.66
N SER A 99 15.47 1.28 2.40
CA SER A 99 14.63 1.34 1.19
C SER A 99 15.47 1.45 -0.09
N ASP A 100 16.48 2.32 -0.12
CA ASP A 100 17.39 2.50 -1.27
C ASP A 100 18.14 1.21 -1.63
N VAL A 101 18.67 0.49 -0.63
CA VAL A 101 19.32 -0.81 -0.83
C VAL A 101 18.31 -1.89 -1.25
N ALA A 102 17.18 -2.02 -0.54
CA ALA A 102 16.19 -3.05 -0.78
C ALA A 102 15.51 -2.92 -2.16
N LEU A 103 15.11 -1.71 -2.56
CA LEU A 103 14.54 -1.43 -3.88
C LEU A 103 15.57 -1.60 -5.00
N SER A 104 16.85 -1.31 -4.75
CA SER A 104 17.92 -1.59 -5.72
C SER A 104 18.07 -3.09 -5.97
N ILE A 105 18.08 -3.92 -4.92
CA ILE A 105 18.15 -5.39 -5.04
C ILE A 105 16.90 -5.93 -5.76
N GLU A 106 15.73 -5.41 -5.41
CA GLU A 106 14.44 -5.81 -6.00
C GLU A 106 14.36 -5.48 -7.49
N TYR A 107 14.83 -4.30 -7.91
CA TYR A 107 14.98 -3.97 -9.33
C TYR A 107 15.90 -4.97 -10.05
N VAL A 108 17.05 -5.31 -9.47
CA VAL A 108 17.98 -6.25 -10.14
C VAL A 108 17.34 -7.63 -10.30
N LYS A 109 16.55 -8.14 -9.33
CA LYS A 109 15.79 -9.39 -9.51
C LYS A 109 14.86 -9.28 -10.73
N GLN A 110 14.01 -8.27 -10.76
CA GLN A 110 13.01 -8.06 -11.83
C GLN A 110 13.68 -7.88 -13.20
N TYR A 111 14.85 -7.22 -13.26
CA TYR A 111 15.68 -7.15 -14.45
C TYR A 111 16.20 -8.55 -14.86
N THR A 112 16.77 -9.33 -13.93
CA THR A 112 17.31 -10.67 -14.25
C THR A 112 16.25 -11.73 -14.54
N ASP A 113 15.02 -11.57 -14.03
CA ASP A 113 13.88 -12.43 -14.35
C ASP A 113 13.28 -12.11 -15.74
N SER A 114 13.50 -10.89 -16.25
CA SER A 114 13.02 -10.44 -17.57
C SER A 114 14.06 -10.51 -18.69
N HIS A 115 15.36 -10.62 -18.37
CA HIS A 115 16.46 -10.63 -19.34
C HIS A 115 17.14 -12.00 -19.44
N SER A 116 17.16 -12.57 -20.65
CA SER A 116 17.86 -13.82 -20.92
C SER A 116 19.38 -13.64 -21.04
N GLY A 117 20.13 -14.72 -20.85
CA GLY A 117 21.60 -14.73 -20.98
C GLY A 117 22.38 -14.36 -19.71
N ILE A 118 21.72 -13.87 -18.66
CA ILE A 118 22.36 -13.60 -17.36
C ILE A 118 22.42 -14.90 -16.54
N SER A 119 23.61 -15.28 -16.07
CA SER A 119 23.77 -16.46 -15.20
C SER A 119 23.30 -16.17 -13.78
N LYS A 120 22.96 -17.20 -12.98
CA LYS A 120 22.60 -17.01 -11.56
C LYS A 120 23.71 -16.31 -10.77
N ASN A 121 24.96 -16.65 -11.07
CA ASN A 121 26.15 -16.10 -10.44
C ASN A 121 26.31 -14.62 -10.81
N HIS A 122 26.09 -14.25 -12.07
CA HIS A 122 26.06 -12.85 -12.51
C HIS A 122 24.86 -12.08 -11.97
N ALA A 123 23.70 -12.71 -11.81
CA ALA A 123 22.52 -12.10 -11.17
C ALA A 123 22.74 -11.84 -9.67
N TYR A 124 23.43 -12.73 -8.95
CA TYR A 124 23.93 -12.46 -7.60
C TYR A 124 24.98 -11.33 -7.61
N LEU A 125 25.95 -11.37 -8.52
CA LEU A 125 27.02 -10.38 -8.60
C LEU A 125 26.48 -8.96 -8.86
N LEU A 126 25.49 -8.80 -9.76
CA LEU A 126 24.80 -7.52 -9.98
C LEU A 126 24.09 -7.03 -8.71
N ARG A 127 23.43 -7.92 -7.94
CA ARG A 127 22.81 -7.59 -6.66
C ARG A 127 23.85 -7.15 -5.61
N GLN A 128 25.00 -7.82 -5.54
CA GLN A 128 26.11 -7.41 -4.67
C GLN A 128 26.70 -6.04 -5.06
N LEU A 129 26.84 -5.77 -6.36
CA LEU A 129 27.41 -4.53 -6.87
C LEU A 129 26.52 -3.31 -6.62
N VAL A 130 25.19 -3.43 -6.82
CA VAL A 130 24.29 -2.30 -6.48
C VAL A 130 24.33 -1.98 -4.99
N ILE A 131 24.42 -2.99 -4.11
CA ILE A 131 24.48 -2.78 -2.66
C ILE A 131 25.69 -1.93 -2.28
N TRP A 132 26.88 -2.23 -2.81
CA TRP A 132 28.05 -1.39 -2.55
C TRP A 132 27.95 0.00 -3.18
N GLN A 133 27.41 0.15 -4.40
CA GLN A 133 27.18 1.49 -4.98
C GLN A 133 26.17 2.32 -4.19
N ARG A 134 25.14 1.71 -3.58
CA ARG A 134 24.21 2.42 -2.70
C ARG A 134 24.87 2.75 -1.37
N LEU A 135 25.48 1.77 -0.69
CA LEU A 135 26.11 1.95 0.62
C LEU A 135 27.33 2.88 0.58
N SER A 136 28.09 2.95 -0.53
CA SER A 136 29.20 3.90 -0.70
C SER A 136 28.75 5.35 -0.57
N VAL A 137 27.62 5.70 -1.20
CA VAL A 137 27.00 7.04 -1.10
C VAL A 137 26.59 7.38 0.34
N HIS A 138 26.25 6.37 1.14
CA HIS A 138 25.81 6.53 2.53
C HIS A 138 26.93 6.49 3.57
N LEU A 139 28.04 5.79 3.28
CA LEU A 139 29.11 5.45 4.23
C LEU A 139 30.49 5.96 3.82
N GLY A 140 30.61 6.64 2.67
CA GLY A 140 31.82 7.35 2.23
C GLY A 140 32.97 6.45 1.74
N TRP A 141 32.69 5.20 1.36
CA TRP A 141 33.72 4.20 1.00
C TRP A 141 34.50 4.46 -0.30
N GLN A 142 34.12 5.49 -1.07
CA GLN A 142 34.73 5.84 -2.37
C GLN A 142 34.72 4.68 -3.37
N CYS A 143 33.68 3.83 -3.33
CA CYS A 143 33.47 2.74 -4.27
C CYS A 143 32.18 2.92 -5.10
N ASP A 144 31.79 4.18 -5.35
CA ASP A 144 30.59 4.56 -6.11
C ASP A 144 30.59 4.00 -7.55
N ASN A 145 31.77 3.65 -8.06
CA ASN A 145 32.01 3.11 -9.40
C ASN A 145 32.33 1.60 -9.41
N VAL A 146 32.18 0.88 -8.29
CA VAL A 146 32.48 -0.56 -8.21
C VAL A 146 31.63 -1.35 -9.22
N ARG A 147 32.28 -2.29 -9.92
CA ARG A 147 31.71 -3.02 -11.05
C ARG A 147 32.24 -4.46 -11.11
N ALA A 148 31.54 -5.34 -11.82
CA ALA A 148 32.13 -6.58 -12.31
C ALA A 148 33.14 -6.25 -13.41
N SER A 149 34.16 -7.08 -13.58
CA SER A 149 35.04 -6.96 -14.75
C SER A 149 34.25 -7.11 -16.04
N TYR A 150 34.61 -6.36 -17.09
CA TYR A 150 33.86 -6.37 -18.35
C TYR A 150 33.97 -7.71 -19.13
N ASN A 151 34.85 -8.61 -18.69
CA ASN A 151 34.91 -10.00 -19.15
C ASN A 151 33.89 -10.92 -18.46
N GLU A 152 33.34 -10.51 -17.31
CA GLU A 152 32.29 -11.22 -16.57
C GLU A 152 30.91 -10.72 -16.99
N ILE A 153 30.69 -9.40 -16.95
CA ILE A 153 29.42 -8.75 -17.30
C ILE A 153 29.71 -7.52 -18.18
N PRO A 154 29.18 -7.46 -19.41
CA PRO A 154 29.43 -6.34 -20.32
C PRO A 154 29.08 -4.97 -19.72
N LYS A 155 29.87 -3.94 -20.07
CA LYS A 155 29.67 -2.57 -19.55
C LYS A 155 28.23 -2.07 -19.72
N ALA A 156 27.64 -2.27 -20.90
CA ALA A 156 26.30 -1.78 -21.21
C ALA A 156 25.23 -2.34 -20.25
N THR A 157 25.27 -3.64 -19.96
CA THR A 157 24.39 -4.32 -19.00
C THR A 157 24.57 -3.75 -17.59
N GLN A 158 25.81 -3.50 -17.17
CA GLN A 158 26.08 -2.90 -15.86
C GLN A 158 25.60 -1.44 -15.78
N ASP A 159 25.89 -0.62 -16.80
CA ASP A 159 25.44 0.77 -16.89
C ASP A 159 23.90 0.86 -16.81
N GLU A 160 23.19 0.01 -17.57
CA GLU A 160 21.73 -0.11 -17.58
C GLU A 160 21.19 -0.51 -16.21
N VAL A 161 21.69 -1.61 -15.64
CA VAL A 161 21.23 -2.11 -14.34
C VAL A 161 21.43 -1.07 -13.23
N PHE A 162 22.58 -0.40 -13.19
CA PHE A 162 22.88 0.60 -12.16
C PHE A 162 22.04 1.87 -12.35
N ALA A 163 21.77 2.30 -13.60
CA ALA A 163 20.88 3.42 -13.88
C ALA A 163 19.42 3.08 -13.53
N GLY A 164 18.95 1.91 -13.95
CA GLY A 164 17.61 1.40 -13.69
C GLY A 164 17.31 1.22 -12.21
N ALA A 165 18.24 0.68 -11.43
CA ALA A 165 18.10 0.58 -9.97
C ALA A 165 17.88 1.97 -9.32
N ARG A 166 18.65 2.98 -9.72
CA ARG A 166 18.51 4.37 -9.23
C ARG A 166 17.19 5.01 -9.65
N ALA A 167 16.69 4.73 -10.86
CA ALA A 167 15.37 5.18 -11.32
C ALA A 167 14.25 4.49 -10.52
N PHE A 168 14.30 3.16 -10.39
CA PHE A 168 13.31 2.35 -9.68
C PHE A 168 13.20 2.73 -8.20
N VAL A 169 14.31 2.96 -7.49
CA VAL A 169 14.30 3.49 -6.11
C VAL A 169 13.52 4.81 -6.02
N LYS A 170 13.78 5.74 -6.95
CA LYS A 170 13.16 7.06 -6.98
C LYS A 170 11.65 6.98 -7.28
N GLU A 171 11.27 6.14 -8.24
CA GLU A 171 9.88 5.95 -8.69
C GLU A 171 9.03 5.15 -7.70
N ASN A 172 9.65 4.28 -6.90
CA ASN A 172 8.95 3.38 -5.98
C ASN A 172 9.07 3.77 -4.50
N LYS A 173 9.58 4.97 -4.19
CA LYS A 173 9.66 5.48 -2.81
C LYS A 173 8.25 5.52 -2.18
N GLY A 174 8.06 4.77 -1.10
CA GLY A 174 6.78 4.64 -0.39
C GLY A 174 5.81 3.59 -0.95
N ARG A 175 6.08 3.00 -2.13
CA ARG A 175 5.23 1.94 -2.72
C ARG A 175 5.50 0.54 -2.13
N TYR A 176 6.62 0.37 -1.43
CA TYR A 176 7.07 -0.92 -0.88
C TYR A 176 7.32 -0.85 0.63
N GLU A 177 6.96 -1.93 1.33
CA GLU A 177 7.44 -2.26 2.67
C GLU A 177 8.88 -2.79 2.54
N CYS A 178 9.86 -2.05 3.07
CA CYS A 178 11.28 -2.38 2.97
C CYS A 178 11.88 -2.70 4.35
N GLY A 179 12.77 -3.69 4.42
CA GLY A 179 13.44 -4.09 5.65
C GLY A 179 14.75 -4.84 5.40
N GLY A 180 15.46 -5.16 6.48
CA GLY A 180 16.69 -5.95 6.39
C GLY A 180 17.19 -6.47 7.74
N TYR A 181 18.12 -7.42 7.67
CA TYR A 181 18.92 -7.91 8.78
C TYR A 181 20.40 -7.67 8.50
N ILE A 182 21.17 -7.36 9.55
CA ILE A 182 22.63 -7.24 9.54
C ILE A 182 23.22 -8.37 10.38
N TYR A 183 24.28 -8.99 9.88
CA TYR A 183 24.97 -10.11 10.49
C TYR A 183 26.43 -9.74 10.80
N SER A 184 26.71 -9.60 12.11
CA SER A 184 27.98 -9.14 12.66
C SER A 184 28.78 -10.30 13.28
N GLY A 185 30.10 -10.31 13.11
CA GLY A 185 30.96 -11.37 13.65
C GLY A 185 32.40 -11.23 13.15
N GLU A 186 33.14 -12.34 13.05
CA GLU A 186 34.52 -12.29 12.54
C GLU A 186 34.56 -12.07 11.02
N GLY A 187 35.44 -11.17 10.56
CA GLY A 187 35.52 -10.77 9.15
C GLY A 187 34.29 -9.99 8.68
N GLN A 188 34.20 -9.79 7.36
CA GLN A 188 33.18 -8.99 6.66
C GLN A 188 31.76 -9.21 7.19
N GLU A 189 31.02 -8.11 7.37
CA GLU A 189 29.61 -8.16 7.76
C GLU A 189 28.70 -8.44 6.56
N LEU A 190 27.59 -9.15 6.81
CA LEU A 190 26.60 -9.45 5.78
C LEU A 190 25.27 -8.74 6.04
N GLY A 191 24.55 -8.43 4.97
CA GLY A 191 23.18 -7.93 4.99
C GLY A 191 22.25 -8.83 4.18
N GLN A 192 21.02 -8.99 4.66
CA GLN A 192 19.89 -9.53 3.90
C GLN A 192 18.79 -8.48 3.88
N PHE A 193 18.30 -8.10 2.70
CA PHE A 193 17.33 -7.03 2.54
C PHE A 193 16.15 -7.48 1.67
N TRP A 194 14.97 -6.94 1.96
CA TRP A 194 13.75 -7.21 1.21
C TRP A 194 12.97 -5.92 0.95
N ALA A 195 12.39 -5.82 -0.25
CA ALA A 195 11.32 -4.89 -0.56
C ALA A 195 10.10 -5.73 -0.98
N LYS A 196 8.93 -5.40 -0.43
CA LYS A 196 7.66 -6.08 -0.72
C LYS A 196 6.65 -5.02 -1.16
N LEU A 197 6.06 -5.17 -2.34
CA LEU A 197 5.06 -4.22 -2.83
C LEU A 197 3.92 -4.09 -1.81
N ASN A 198 3.57 -2.86 -1.44
CA ASN A 198 2.60 -2.57 -0.38
C ASN A 198 1.53 -1.57 -0.84
N VAL A 199 1.32 -1.45 -2.16
CA VAL A 199 0.29 -0.62 -2.77
C VAL A 199 -0.53 -1.41 -3.78
N GLY A 200 -1.80 -1.05 -3.91
CA GLY A 200 -2.75 -1.56 -4.90
C GLY A 200 -3.77 -0.50 -5.25
N ASN A 201 -4.70 -0.81 -6.15
CA ASN A 201 -5.58 0.18 -6.75
C ASN A 201 -7.02 0.07 -6.24
N ALA A 202 -7.58 1.20 -5.81
CA ALA A 202 -9.02 1.38 -5.61
C ALA A 202 -9.67 1.95 -6.88
N LYS A 203 -10.77 1.34 -7.33
CA LYS A 203 -11.63 1.82 -8.42
C LYS A 203 -13.10 1.76 -7.97
N LEU A 204 -13.96 2.57 -8.58
CA LEU A 204 -15.40 2.56 -8.34
C LEU A 204 -16.19 2.43 -9.66
N GLN A 205 -17.36 1.80 -9.58
CA GLN A 205 -18.37 1.75 -10.62
C GLN A 205 -19.74 2.08 -10.00
N LYS A 206 -20.42 3.09 -10.54
CA LYS A 206 -21.68 3.66 -10.06
C LYS A 206 -22.82 3.35 -11.05
N THR A 207 -24.01 3.01 -10.54
CA THR A 207 -25.22 2.85 -11.36
C THR A 207 -26.41 3.63 -10.77
N SER A 208 -27.52 3.69 -11.52
CA SER A 208 -28.84 3.98 -10.96
C SER A 208 -29.33 2.80 -10.12
N SER A 209 -30.06 3.05 -9.02
CA SER A 209 -30.84 2.02 -8.34
C SER A 209 -32.23 1.80 -8.97
N ASN A 210 -32.67 2.66 -9.89
CA ASN A 210 -33.93 2.50 -10.62
C ASN A 210 -33.81 3.03 -12.06
N THR A 211 -33.32 2.17 -12.96
CA THR A 211 -33.17 2.42 -14.40
C THR A 211 -34.47 2.81 -15.11
N SER A 212 -35.64 2.32 -14.64
CA SER A 212 -36.96 2.60 -15.25
C SER A 212 -37.41 4.07 -15.19
N ILE A 213 -36.67 4.90 -14.44
CA ILE A 213 -36.86 6.35 -14.29
C ILE A 213 -35.72 7.13 -14.95
N THR A 214 -34.49 6.59 -14.93
CA THR A 214 -33.26 7.32 -15.30
C THR A 214 -32.81 7.07 -16.74
N ASP A 215 -33.12 5.92 -17.31
CA ASP A 215 -32.59 5.52 -18.61
C ASP A 215 -33.29 6.30 -19.74
N GLY A 216 -32.50 6.92 -20.61
CA GLY A 216 -32.99 7.87 -21.62
C GLY A 216 -33.49 9.21 -21.06
N ASN A 217 -33.35 9.47 -19.76
CA ASN A 217 -33.87 10.67 -19.10
C ASN A 217 -32.76 11.65 -18.73
N GLY A 218 -32.52 12.66 -19.57
CA GLY A 218 -31.43 13.64 -19.43
C GLY A 218 -31.43 14.52 -18.15
N ASN A 219 -32.41 14.35 -17.26
CA ASN A 219 -32.36 14.90 -15.89
C ASN A 219 -31.41 14.12 -14.96
N TYR A 220 -30.97 12.93 -15.38
CA TYR A 220 -30.13 12.02 -14.61
C TYR A 220 -28.82 11.74 -15.35
N SER A 221 -27.71 11.75 -14.63
CA SER A 221 -26.42 11.24 -15.11
C SER A 221 -25.68 10.54 -13.98
N VAL A 222 -24.93 9.48 -14.28
CA VAL A 222 -24.02 8.84 -13.31
C VAL A 222 -22.64 9.52 -13.27
N ALA A 223 -22.35 10.45 -14.19
CA ALA A 223 -21.08 11.16 -14.31
C ALA A 223 -20.94 12.34 -13.34
N GLY A 224 -19.72 12.65 -12.94
CA GLY A 224 -19.42 13.77 -12.03
C GLY A 224 -19.79 13.52 -10.57
N ALA A 225 -20.10 12.28 -10.19
CA ALA A 225 -20.16 11.88 -8.79
C ALA A 225 -18.74 11.89 -8.22
N THR A 226 -18.54 12.47 -7.04
CA THR A 226 -17.21 12.49 -6.41
C THR A 226 -17.21 11.68 -5.12
N TYR A 227 -16.20 10.81 -4.98
CA TYR A 227 -16.01 9.92 -3.85
C TYR A 227 -14.64 10.17 -3.22
N GLY A 228 -14.59 10.36 -1.91
CA GLY A 228 -13.33 10.37 -1.17
C GLY A 228 -12.92 8.94 -0.83
N VAL A 229 -11.63 8.63 -1.01
CA VAL A 229 -11.00 7.41 -0.49
C VAL A 229 -10.23 7.79 0.76
N PHE A 230 -10.48 7.11 1.88
CA PHE A 230 -9.99 7.46 3.21
C PHE A 230 -9.22 6.30 3.86
N SER A 231 -8.22 6.60 4.68
CA SER A 231 -7.49 5.61 5.48
C SER A 231 -8.19 5.21 6.78
N ASP A 232 -9.26 5.92 7.16
CA ASP A 232 -9.98 5.77 8.41
C ASP A 232 -11.49 5.72 8.20
N LYS A 233 -12.20 5.01 9.09
CA LYS A 233 -13.65 4.78 9.01
C LYS A 233 -14.48 6.05 9.22
N ASP A 234 -13.93 7.01 9.97
CA ASP A 234 -14.57 8.29 10.27
C ASP A 234 -14.39 9.33 9.14
N CYS A 235 -13.66 8.95 8.07
CA CYS A 235 -13.39 9.75 6.88
C CYS A 235 -12.69 11.09 7.18
N THR A 236 -11.70 11.08 8.08
CA THR A 236 -10.91 12.26 8.48
C THR A 236 -9.60 12.41 7.71
N LYS A 237 -9.06 11.33 7.15
CA LYS A 237 -7.76 11.28 6.46
C LYS A 237 -7.93 10.78 5.03
N GLN A 238 -8.28 11.70 4.14
CA GLN A 238 -8.46 11.43 2.71
C GLN A 238 -7.11 11.13 2.03
N LEU A 239 -7.09 10.07 1.23
CA LEU A 239 -5.96 9.61 0.42
C LEU A 239 -6.08 10.08 -1.04
N ALA A 240 -7.30 10.03 -1.59
CA ALA A 240 -7.59 10.38 -2.98
C ALA A 240 -9.05 10.83 -3.16
N THR A 241 -9.35 11.35 -4.36
CA THR A 241 -10.72 11.56 -4.85
C THR A 241 -10.89 10.75 -6.13
N LEU A 242 -11.99 9.99 -6.22
CA LEU A 242 -12.44 9.33 -7.43
C LEU A 242 -13.62 10.12 -8.01
N THR A 243 -13.65 10.31 -9.33
CA THR A 243 -14.76 10.96 -10.04
C THR A 243 -15.29 10.02 -11.12
N THR A 244 -16.62 9.96 -11.28
CA THR A 244 -17.26 9.05 -12.26
C THR A 244 -17.35 9.65 -13.67
N ASP A 245 -17.12 8.79 -14.67
CA ASP A 245 -17.32 9.04 -16.10
C ASP A 245 -18.80 8.87 -16.54
N GLU A 246 -19.07 9.06 -17.83
CA GLU A 246 -20.39 8.87 -18.46
C GLU A 246 -20.95 7.45 -18.31
N ASN A 247 -20.09 6.46 -18.08
CA ASN A 247 -20.42 5.06 -17.87
C ASN A 247 -20.44 4.68 -16.37
N GLY A 248 -20.32 5.66 -15.47
CA GLY A 248 -20.28 5.50 -14.02
C GLY A 248 -18.98 4.93 -13.46
N ASN A 249 -17.93 4.72 -14.27
CA ASN A 249 -16.64 4.20 -13.82
C ASN A 249 -15.72 5.34 -13.37
N THR A 250 -14.75 5.03 -12.53
CA THR A 250 -13.68 5.98 -12.15
C THR A 250 -12.33 5.55 -12.72
N ASP A 251 -11.35 6.44 -12.72
CA ASP A 251 -9.94 6.06 -12.76
C ASP A 251 -9.55 5.22 -11.52
N VAL A 252 -8.30 4.76 -11.49
CA VAL A 252 -7.71 4.10 -10.32
C VAL A 252 -7.06 5.12 -9.39
N ALA A 253 -7.23 4.94 -8.08
CA ALA A 253 -6.39 5.56 -7.06
C ALA A 253 -5.47 4.51 -6.46
N GLU A 254 -4.15 4.69 -6.61
CA GLU A 254 -3.17 3.85 -5.91
C GLU A 254 -3.14 4.23 -4.42
N VAL A 255 -3.24 3.22 -3.56
CA VAL A 255 -3.28 3.36 -2.09
C VAL A 255 -2.52 2.21 -1.43
N THR A 256 -2.10 2.39 -0.18
CA THR A 256 -1.48 1.32 0.62
C THR A 256 -2.43 0.12 0.75
N ALA A 257 -1.88 -1.09 0.61
CA ALA A 257 -2.64 -2.33 0.76
C ALA A 257 -3.21 -2.48 2.18
N GLY A 258 -4.43 -3.00 2.29
CA GLY A 258 -5.24 -2.99 3.51
C GLY A 258 -6.68 -2.55 3.23
N THR A 259 -7.43 -2.19 4.27
CA THR A 259 -8.81 -1.69 4.12
C THR A 259 -8.82 -0.17 4.03
N VAL A 260 -9.33 0.36 2.91
CA VAL A 260 -9.70 1.78 2.77
C VAL A 260 -11.20 1.95 2.93
N TYR A 261 -11.64 3.19 3.15
CA TYR A 261 -13.05 3.54 3.28
C TYR A 261 -13.44 4.53 2.17
N ILE A 262 -14.51 4.23 1.43
CA ILE A 262 -14.97 5.04 0.30
C ILE A 262 -16.33 5.63 0.64
N LYS A 263 -16.49 6.93 0.44
CA LYS A 263 -17.70 7.70 0.80
C LYS A 263 -18.00 8.73 -0.28
N GLU A 264 -19.26 8.89 -0.64
CA GLU A 264 -19.66 9.95 -1.57
C GLU A 264 -19.55 11.33 -0.91
N LEU A 265 -19.03 12.29 -1.68
CA LEU A 265 -18.90 13.70 -1.32
C LEU A 265 -19.91 14.55 -2.09
N SER A 266 -20.15 14.24 -3.37
CA SER A 266 -21.22 14.83 -4.18
C SER A 266 -21.88 13.81 -5.11
N ALA A 267 -23.20 13.66 -5.01
CA ALA A 267 -24.00 12.94 -6.00
C ALA A 267 -24.01 13.67 -7.35
N PRO A 268 -24.15 12.93 -8.45
CA PRO A 268 -24.26 13.50 -9.79
C PRO A 268 -25.68 14.02 -10.07
N ALA A 269 -25.88 14.57 -11.28
CA ALA A 269 -27.13 15.17 -11.70
C ALA A 269 -28.32 14.20 -11.53
N GLY A 270 -29.37 14.65 -10.83
CA GLY A 270 -30.59 13.89 -10.59
C GLY A 270 -30.58 12.94 -9.38
N TYR A 271 -29.46 12.70 -8.69
CA TYR A 271 -29.39 11.66 -7.64
C TYR A 271 -29.33 12.19 -6.20
N LYS A 272 -29.76 11.38 -5.22
CA LYS A 272 -29.66 11.65 -3.78
C LYS A 272 -28.27 11.19 -3.29
N VAL A 273 -27.54 12.07 -2.59
CA VAL A 273 -26.21 11.76 -2.02
C VAL A 273 -26.30 10.55 -1.10
N ASP A 274 -25.54 9.51 -1.41
CA ASP A 274 -25.40 8.37 -0.51
C ASP A 274 -24.51 8.75 0.68
N LYS A 275 -24.97 8.43 1.88
CA LYS A 275 -24.27 8.71 3.15
C LYS A 275 -23.51 7.50 3.67
N THR A 276 -23.58 6.36 2.97
CA THR A 276 -22.90 5.12 3.32
C THR A 276 -21.38 5.27 3.22
N VAL A 277 -20.67 4.66 4.16
CA VAL A 277 -19.20 4.54 4.13
C VAL A 277 -18.87 3.08 3.85
N TYR A 278 -18.32 2.83 2.66
CA TYR A 278 -18.02 1.49 2.16
C TYR A 278 -16.59 1.08 2.48
N PRO A 279 -16.34 0.00 3.23
CA PRO A 279 -15.01 -0.58 3.33
C PRO A 279 -14.65 -1.29 2.01
N LEU A 280 -13.43 -1.07 1.51
CA LEU A 280 -12.87 -1.78 0.37
C LEU A 280 -11.48 -2.34 0.73
N THR A 281 -11.31 -3.65 0.62
CA THR A 281 -10.02 -4.31 0.89
C THR A 281 -9.17 -4.31 -0.37
N ILE A 282 -8.04 -3.61 -0.31
CA ILE A 282 -7.00 -3.53 -1.34
C ILE A 282 -5.91 -4.54 -1.00
N LYS A 283 -5.42 -5.29 -2.00
CA LYS A 283 -4.20 -6.09 -1.87
C LYS A 283 -3.10 -5.48 -2.73
N ALA A 284 -1.85 -5.75 -2.39
CA ALA A 284 -0.72 -5.29 -3.17
C ALA A 284 -0.78 -5.82 -4.62
N GLY A 285 -0.57 -4.94 -5.60
CA GLY A 285 -0.57 -5.29 -7.03
C GLY A 285 -1.94 -5.60 -7.66
N GLU A 286 -3.02 -5.71 -6.89
CA GLU A 286 -4.39 -5.94 -7.41
C GLU A 286 -5.19 -4.63 -7.53
N THR A 287 -6.21 -4.63 -8.41
CA THR A 287 -7.21 -3.55 -8.51
C THR A 287 -8.55 -4.01 -7.96
N ALA A 288 -8.96 -3.46 -6.82
CA ALA A 288 -10.27 -3.70 -6.23
C ALA A 288 -11.29 -2.70 -6.78
N THR A 289 -12.44 -3.18 -7.26
CA THR A 289 -13.53 -2.32 -7.75
C THR A 289 -14.74 -2.38 -6.81
N LEU A 290 -15.05 -1.25 -6.17
CA LEU A 290 -16.30 -1.08 -5.43
C LEU A 290 -17.45 -0.82 -6.42
N LYS A 291 -18.59 -1.48 -6.22
CA LYS A 291 -19.83 -1.21 -6.97
C LYS A 291 -20.88 -0.60 -6.06
N VAL A 292 -21.49 0.49 -6.51
CA VAL A 292 -22.49 1.29 -5.77
C VAL A 292 -23.62 1.76 -6.68
N SER A 293 -24.77 2.09 -6.11
CA SER A 293 -25.92 2.60 -6.86
C SER A 293 -26.67 3.68 -6.09
N ASP A 294 -26.96 4.80 -6.73
CA ASP A 294 -27.69 5.90 -6.09
C ASP A 294 -29.20 5.78 -6.26
N THR A 295 -29.93 6.32 -5.29
CA THR A 295 -31.38 6.53 -5.41
C THR A 295 -31.68 7.81 -6.20
N PRO A 296 -32.45 7.74 -7.31
CA PRO A 296 -32.92 8.92 -8.04
C PRO A 296 -33.72 9.90 -7.16
N LYS A 297 -33.59 11.21 -7.43
CA LYS A 297 -34.47 12.27 -6.87
C LYS A 297 -35.81 12.28 -7.61
N VAL A 298 -36.67 11.31 -7.28
CA VAL A 298 -38.11 11.44 -7.53
C VAL A 298 -38.71 12.50 -6.61
N THR A 299 -39.68 13.26 -7.15
CA THR A 299 -40.59 14.12 -6.37
C THR A 299 -41.94 13.44 -6.35
N ASP A 300 -42.35 12.95 -5.19
CA ASP A 300 -43.64 12.29 -5.02
C ASP A 300 -44.75 13.36 -4.89
N THR A 301 -45.28 13.81 -6.04
CA THR A 301 -46.36 14.80 -6.09
C THR A 301 -47.71 14.11 -5.91
N LEU A 302 -48.30 14.23 -4.73
CA LEU A 302 -49.70 13.86 -4.49
C LEU A 302 -50.61 14.95 -5.09
N ILE A 303 -51.51 14.55 -5.99
CA ILE A 303 -52.46 15.45 -6.66
C ILE A 303 -53.86 14.92 -6.37
N GLU A 304 -54.64 15.68 -5.60
CA GLU A 304 -56.05 15.38 -5.34
C GLU A 304 -56.90 15.97 -6.46
N LEU A 305 -57.70 15.13 -7.12
CA LEU A 305 -58.74 15.56 -8.06
C LEU A 305 -60.11 15.24 -7.47
N PHE A 306 -60.98 16.25 -7.47
CA PHE A 306 -62.39 16.10 -7.16
C PHE A 306 -63.20 16.80 -8.25
N LYS A 307 -64.30 16.18 -8.67
CA LYS A 307 -65.20 16.80 -9.64
C LYS A 307 -66.15 17.74 -8.90
N ILE A 308 -66.32 18.96 -9.42
CA ILE A 308 -67.36 19.89 -8.96
C ILE A 308 -68.48 20.08 -10.00
N ASP A 309 -69.66 20.40 -9.51
CA ASP A 309 -70.76 21.01 -10.26
C ASP A 309 -70.39 22.47 -10.62
N MET A 310 -70.69 22.88 -11.85
CA MET A 310 -70.19 24.13 -12.43
C MET A 310 -70.92 25.38 -11.91
N GLU A 311 -72.19 25.26 -11.51
CA GLU A 311 -73.02 26.40 -11.14
C GLU A 311 -72.97 26.66 -9.63
N THR A 312 -72.95 25.59 -8.83
CA THR A 312 -72.87 25.64 -7.37
C THR A 312 -71.45 25.74 -6.84
N GLN A 313 -70.43 25.41 -7.66
CA GLN A 313 -69.01 25.34 -7.30
C GLN A 313 -68.75 24.38 -6.12
N LYS A 314 -69.46 23.24 -6.09
CA LYS A 314 -69.40 22.23 -5.02
C LYS A 314 -69.17 20.82 -5.57
N ASP A 315 -68.70 19.95 -4.70
CA ASP A 315 -68.53 18.50 -4.83
C ASP A 315 -69.85 17.71 -4.89
N ASN A 316 -71.00 18.38 -4.74
CA ASN A 316 -72.34 17.77 -4.74
C ASN A 316 -73.10 18.15 -6.04
N PRO A 317 -73.70 17.18 -6.77
CA PRO A 317 -74.47 17.45 -7.98
C PRO A 317 -75.81 18.16 -7.69
N GLN A 318 -76.35 18.86 -8.68
CA GLN A 318 -77.69 19.43 -8.62
C GLN A 318 -78.78 18.45 -9.09
N GLY A 319 -79.89 18.40 -8.35
CA GLY A 319 -81.10 17.65 -8.71
C GLY A 319 -80.83 16.15 -8.86
N ASN A 320 -81.10 15.61 -10.05
CA ASN A 320 -80.90 14.20 -10.39
C ASN A 320 -79.59 13.93 -11.17
N ALA A 321 -78.66 14.89 -11.21
CA ALA A 321 -77.35 14.67 -11.81
C ALA A 321 -76.44 13.80 -10.90
N SER A 322 -75.37 13.25 -11.47
CA SER A 322 -74.29 12.59 -10.72
C SER A 322 -72.93 13.12 -11.19
N LEU A 323 -71.93 13.03 -10.31
CA LEU A 323 -70.51 13.28 -10.62
C LEU A 323 -69.69 11.97 -10.66
N GLU A 324 -70.33 10.83 -10.43
CA GLU A 324 -69.73 9.50 -10.49
C GLU A 324 -69.38 9.11 -11.94
N GLY A 325 -68.36 8.26 -12.11
CA GLY A 325 -67.91 7.83 -13.44
C GLY A 325 -67.15 8.88 -14.26
N ALA A 326 -66.70 9.97 -13.63
CA ALA A 326 -65.82 10.96 -14.25
C ALA A 326 -64.39 10.42 -14.37
N GLU A 327 -64.00 9.99 -15.57
CA GLU A 327 -62.64 9.54 -15.90
C GLU A 327 -61.66 10.71 -16.09
N PHE A 328 -60.46 10.61 -15.53
CA PHE A 328 -59.37 11.57 -15.72
C PHE A 328 -58.20 10.93 -16.48
N THR A 329 -57.88 11.47 -17.66
CA THR A 329 -56.71 11.03 -18.46
C THR A 329 -55.45 11.80 -18.07
N TRP A 330 -54.48 11.10 -17.50
CA TRP A 330 -53.17 11.63 -17.14
C TRP A 330 -52.17 11.38 -18.27
N LYS A 331 -51.44 12.41 -18.70
CA LYS A 331 -50.39 12.32 -19.73
C LYS A 331 -49.07 12.84 -19.20
N TYR A 332 -48.05 11.97 -19.17
CA TYR A 332 -46.68 12.32 -18.81
C TYR A 332 -45.80 12.44 -20.07
N TYR A 333 -44.97 13.48 -20.10
CA TYR A 333 -44.06 13.79 -21.18
C TYR A 333 -42.63 13.90 -20.62
N ALA A 334 -41.69 13.12 -21.15
CA ALA A 334 -40.30 13.14 -20.71
C ALA A 334 -39.54 14.33 -21.32
N GLY A 335 -39.62 15.50 -20.68
CA GLY A 335 -38.91 16.72 -21.09
C GLY A 335 -39.48 17.97 -20.45
N PHE A 336 -38.89 19.13 -20.78
CA PHE A 336 -39.38 20.44 -20.32
C PHE A 336 -40.24 21.08 -21.40
N TYR A 337 -41.55 21.02 -21.22
CA TYR A 337 -42.53 21.51 -22.18
C TYR A 337 -43.44 22.59 -21.58
N ASN A 338 -43.88 23.50 -22.44
CA ASN A 338 -44.92 24.48 -22.19
C ASN A 338 -46.11 24.21 -23.14
N LYS A 339 -47.14 25.06 -23.10
CA LYS A 339 -48.34 24.91 -23.95
C LYS A 339 -48.02 24.88 -25.46
N ASP A 340 -46.98 25.58 -25.87
CA ASP A 340 -46.70 25.92 -27.27
C ASP A 340 -45.70 24.95 -27.93
N ASN A 341 -45.02 24.11 -27.15
CA ASN A 341 -44.05 23.10 -27.62
C ASN A 341 -44.31 21.66 -27.10
N LEU A 342 -45.46 21.40 -26.47
CA LEU A 342 -45.84 20.07 -25.99
C LEU A 342 -45.98 19.07 -27.16
N PRO A 343 -45.37 17.87 -27.10
CA PRO A 343 -45.55 16.84 -28.13
C PRO A 343 -47.01 16.37 -28.24
N ALA A 344 -47.40 15.91 -29.44
CA ALA A 344 -48.74 15.36 -29.66
C ALA A 344 -48.97 14.04 -28.87
N GLU A 345 -47.95 13.17 -28.83
CA GLU A 345 -47.98 11.90 -28.10
C GLU A 345 -47.27 11.99 -26.76
N ALA A 346 -47.87 11.40 -25.73
CA ALA A 346 -47.34 11.37 -24.38
C ALA A 346 -46.43 10.15 -24.16
N THR A 347 -45.33 10.33 -23.44
CA THR A 347 -44.38 9.27 -23.10
C THR A 347 -45.02 8.16 -22.26
N ARG A 348 -45.97 8.51 -21.38
CA ARG A 348 -46.84 7.56 -20.66
C ARG A 348 -48.25 8.17 -20.52
N THR A 349 -49.28 7.34 -20.57
CA THR A 349 -50.69 7.76 -20.36
C THR A 349 -51.36 6.80 -19.39
N TRP A 350 -52.21 7.32 -18.50
CA TRP A 350 -53.03 6.57 -17.56
C TRP A 350 -54.44 7.14 -17.50
N VAL A 351 -55.41 6.35 -17.04
CA VAL A 351 -56.78 6.81 -16.76
C VAL A 351 -57.12 6.42 -15.32
N THR A 352 -57.79 7.31 -14.58
CA THR A 352 -58.25 7.13 -13.19
C THR A 352 -59.70 7.56 -13.04
#